data_AF-A0A942YL87-F1
#
_entry.id   AF-A0A942YL87-F1
#
_cell.length_a   1.000
_cell.length_b   1.000
_cell.length_c   1.000
_cell.angle_alpha   90.00
_cell.angle_beta   90.00
_cell.angle_gamma   90.00
#
_symmetry.space_group_name_H-M   'P 1'
#
loop_
_entity.id
_entity.type
_entity.pdbx_description
1 polymer ?
#
loop_
_entity_poly.entity_id
_entity_poly.type
_entity_poly.pdbx_seq_one_letter_code
_entity_poly.pdbx_strand_id
1 'polypeptide(L)'
;MMFKKFNNITVILLLIVSIFNLAYNKPAFASTKKWYTATTYSDNKNVKVTINNSNKMTNKPVTITIDATKYNNGNNVILYNPGDNNFEVTYGSKYTIKAKANGNYDFLVLRKDYYDPKDPNLGDPNIIWCGATISNIDTSKPVLKFVKTYVDDWSTTQFLKIRVTDNNSIDRVKLPDGSYNSNIREIKGSEYSQGIDNSIEVEVYKNGKYTFVAEDYAGNKTVKTFTIKNCNPVPLKIDKVTVNSKYITGKTLPNADLIVKTSDLSYYVDNIKADKKGYFKAKLNKKLKLNKVVVVRVVDSKKKSKYSSNKLQVKVVKK
;
A
#
# COMPACT_ATOMS: atom_id res chain seq x y z
N MET A 1 35.67 -49.12 26.37
CA MET A 1 34.51 -49.43 27.21
C MET A 1 34.00 -48.10 27.75
N MET A 2 33.06 -47.49 27.02
CA MET A 2 31.63 -47.40 27.39
C MET A 2 31.38 -46.34 28.47
N PHE A 3 30.87 -45.16 28.06
CA PHE A 3 29.47 -44.71 28.20
C PHE A 3 29.28 -43.97 29.54
N LYS A 4 28.46 -42.93 29.74
CA LYS A 4 27.35 -42.23 29.06
C LYS A 4 27.12 -41.00 29.98
N LYS A 5 26.73 -39.80 29.56
CA LYS A 5 25.32 -39.41 29.43
C LYS A 5 25.20 -37.91 29.04
N PHE A 6 24.38 -37.69 28.00
CA PHE A 6 23.34 -36.65 27.79
C PHE A 6 23.67 -35.16 28.01
N ASN A 7 23.34 -34.25 27.08
CA ASN A 7 21.99 -34.04 26.55
C ASN A 7 21.96 -33.57 25.09
N ASN A 8 21.01 -34.15 24.35
CA ASN A 8 20.43 -33.64 23.13
C ASN A 8 19.83 -32.25 23.38
N ILE A 9 20.35 -31.22 22.72
CA ILE A 9 19.56 -30.01 22.44
C ILE A 9 19.36 -29.98 20.94
N THR A 10 18.16 -30.41 20.56
CA THR A 10 17.48 -30.09 19.32
C THR A 10 17.73 -28.61 19.00
N VAL A 11 18.64 -28.31 18.08
CA VAL A 11 18.78 -26.96 17.54
C VAL A 11 17.56 -26.75 16.65
N ILE A 12 16.54 -26.14 17.25
CA ILE A 12 15.39 -25.58 16.54
C ILE A 12 15.97 -24.55 15.56
N LEU A 13 16.05 -24.95 14.30
CA LEU A 13 16.42 -24.09 13.18
C LEU A 13 15.26 -23.10 12.98
N LEU A 14 15.27 -21.99 13.72
CA LEU A 14 14.40 -20.84 13.46
C LEU A 14 14.87 -20.16 12.17
N LEU A 15 14.46 -20.75 11.06
CA LEU A 15 14.45 -20.15 9.73
C LEU A 15 13.49 -18.95 9.74
N ILE A 16 13.98 -17.78 10.16
CA ILE A 16 13.34 -16.51 9.79
C ILE A 16 13.72 -16.23 8.34
N VAL A 17 13.05 -16.94 7.43
CA VAL A 17 13.07 -16.61 6.01
C VAL A 17 12.24 -15.35 5.85
N SER A 18 12.91 -14.22 5.66
CA SER A 18 12.29 -13.08 5.01
C SER A 18 12.04 -13.44 3.54
N ILE A 19 10.90 -14.10 3.29
CA ILE A 19 10.38 -14.34 1.96
C ILE A 19 9.94 -12.97 1.41
N PHE A 20 10.75 -12.38 0.54
CA PHE A 20 10.26 -11.40 -0.42
C PHE A 20 10.47 -11.93 -1.84
N ASN A 21 9.36 -11.99 -2.56
CA ASN A 21 9.22 -12.06 -4.01
C ASN A 21 9.55 -13.40 -4.69
N LEU A 22 8.64 -14.36 -4.55
CA LEU A 22 8.35 -15.32 -5.62
C LEU A 22 6.83 -15.42 -5.78
N ALA A 23 6.37 -15.04 -6.97
CA ALA A 23 5.00 -15.10 -7.46
C ALA A 23 3.95 -14.39 -6.56
N TYR A 24 3.69 -13.11 -6.87
CA TYR A 24 2.38 -12.51 -6.63
C TYR A 24 1.35 -13.21 -7.52
N ASN A 25 1.00 -14.45 -7.17
CA ASN A 25 -0.40 -14.83 -7.28
C ASN A 25 -1.10 -13.89 -6.31
N LYS A 26 -1.87 -12.93 -6.86
CA LYS A 26 -2.84 -12.18 -6.07
C LYS A 26 -3.52 -13.23 -5.19
N PRO A 27 -3.40 -13.21 -3.85
CA PRO A 27 -4.34 -14.00 -3.08
C PRO A 27 -5.69 -13.46 -3.52
N ALA A 28 -6.47 -14.32 -4.17
CA ALA A 28 -7.84 -14.05 -4.51
C ALA A 28 -8.61 -14.01 -3.18
N PHE A 29 -8.39 -12.94 -2.40
CA PHE A 29 -9.37 -12.46 -1.46
C PHE A 29 -10.48 -11.82 -2.30
N ALA A 30 -11.19 -12.67 -3.04
CA ALA A 30 -12.52 -12.40 -3.51
C ALA A 30 -13.47 -12.60 -2.32
N SER A 31 -13.25 -11.88 -1.21
CA SER A 31 -14.41 -11.37 -0.52
C SER A 31 -14.80 -10.16 -1.36
N THR A 32 -15.92 -10.26 -2.06
CA THR A 32 -16.50 -9.08 -2.70
C THR A 32 -16.69 -8.05 -1.58
N LYS A 33 -15.80 -7.04 -1.54
CA LYS A 33 -15.75 -5.96 -0.54
C LYS A 33 -17.14 -5.31 -0.44
N LYS A 34 -17.98 -5.81 0.47
CA LYS A 34 -19.39 -5.44 0.61
C LYS A 34 -19.57 -4.06 1.27
N TRP A 35 -18.49 -3.52 1.86
CA TRP A 35 -18.51 -2.37 2.77
C TRP A 35 -18.48 -1.01 2.08
N TYR A 36 -18.37 -0.96 0.75
CA TYR A 36 -18.26 0.27 -0.04
C TYR A 36 -19.15 0.26 -1.27
N THR A 37 -20.26 -0.49 -1.21
CA THR A 37 -21.21 -0.54 -2.32
C THR A 37 -22.35 0.43 -2.05
N ALA A 38 -22.48 1.44 -2.92
CA ALA A 38 -23.65 2.30 -2.92
C ALA A 38 -24.88 1.50 -3.39
N THR A 39 -26.01 1.69 -2.73
CA THR A 39 -27.25 0.96 -3.01
C THR A 39 -28.34 1.91 -3.49
N THR A 40 -29.34 1.35 -4.16
CA THR A 40 -30.50 2.08 -4.69
C THR A 40 -31.78 1.41 -4.25
N TYR A 41 -32.86 2.18 -4.17
CA TYR A 41 -34.21 1.66 -3.98
C TYR A 41 -35.22 2.45 -4.83
N SER A 42 -36.35 1.81 -5.12
CA SER A 42 -37.52 2.47 -5.69
C SER A 42 -38.76 1.64 -5.42
N ASP A 43 -39.84 2.31 -5.03
CA ASP A 43 -41.13 1.68 -4.77
C ASP A 43 -41.90 1.35 -6.07
N ASN A 44 -41.36 1.71 -7.24
CA ASN A 44 -41.98 1.44 -8.53
C ASN A 44 -40.97 1.00 -9.58
N LYS A 45 -41.19 -0.18 -10.17
CA LYS A 45 -40.33 -0.74 -11.24
C LYS A 45 -40.18 0.14 -12.49
N ASN A 46 -41.10 1.08 -12.71
CA ASN A 46 -41.06 2.02 -13.84
C ASN A 46 -40.21 3.27 -13.55
N VAL A 47 -39.73 3.43 -12.31
CA VAL A 47 -38.76 4.45 -11.91
C VAL A 47 -37.44 3.74 -11.63
N LYS A 48 -36.41 4.05 -12.42
CA LYS A 48 -35.09 3.44 -12.27
C LYS A 48 -34.13 4.42 -11.62
N VAL A 49 -33.49 4.00 -10.54
CA VAL A 49 -32.36 4.72 -9.93
C VAL A 49 -31.06 4.08 -10.37
N THR A 50 -30.09 4.88 -10.77
CA THR A 50 -28.74 4.42 -11.10
C THR A 50 -27.68 5.28 -10.45
N ILE A 51 -26.55 4.65 -10.13
CA ILE A 51 -25.39 5.27 -9.50
C ILE A 51 -24.17 4.92 -10.35
N ASN A 52 -23.38 5.92 -10.74
CA ASN A 52 -22.11 5.62 -11.41
C ASN A 52 -21.07 5.07 -10.42
N ASN A 53 -20.28 4.08 -10.85
CA ASN A 53 -19.19 3.50 -10.05
C ASN A 53 -19.61 3.02 -8.64
N SER A 54 -20.84 2.49 -8.50
CA SER A 54 -21.41 2.10 -7.20
C SER A 54 -20.62 1.03 -6.44
N ASN A 55 -19.73 0.30 -7.12
CA ASN A 55 -18.97 -0.83 -6.57
C ASN A 55 -17.49 -0.52 -6.28
N LYS A 56 -17.09 0.76 -6.30
CA LYS A 56 -15.72 1.18 -6.06
C LYS A 56 -15.68 2.44 -5.20
N MET A 57 -14.66 2.53 -4.34
CA MET A 57 -14.33 3.75 -3.61
C MET A 57 -13.94 4.87 -4.57
N THR A 58 -14.27 6.10 -4.22
CA THR A 58 -13.96 7.30 -5.01
C THR A 58 -13.74 8.52 -4.13
N ASN A 59 -12.79 9.38 -4.50
CA ASN A 59 -12.63 10.71 -3.92
C ASN A 59 -13.32 11.82 -4.71
N LYS A 60 -14.09 11.45 -5.74
CA LYS A 60 -14.89 12.34 -6.58
C LYS A 60 -16.37 12.18 -6.27
N PRO A 61 -17.19 13.22 -6.55
CA PRO A 61 -18.63 13.10 -6.45
C PRO A 61 -19.19 11.93 -7.27
N VAL A 62 -20.22 11.29 -6.72
CA VAL A 62 -20.97 10.21 -7.34
C VAL A 62 -22.23 10.79 -7.97
N THR A 63 -22.58 10.32 -9.16
CA THR A 63 -23.74 10.76 -9.92
C THR A 63 -24.89 9.80 -9.66
N ILE A 64 -26.00 10.35 -9.13
CA ILE A 64 -27.27 9.64 -8.96
C ILE A 64 -28.17 10.09 -10.10
N THR A 65 -28.76 9.15 -10.82
CA THR A 65 -29.72 9.42 -11.90
C THR A 65 -31.04 8.75 -11.60
N ILE A 66 -32.10 9.55 -11.61
CA ILE A 66 -33.49 9.11 -11.58
C ILE A 66 -34.00 9.10 -13.02
N ASP A 67 -34.48 7.95 -13.49
CA ASP A 67 -35.09 7.78 -14.80
C ASP A 67 -36.52 7.25 -14.64
N ALA A 68 -37.47 8.18 -14.76
CA ALA A 68 -38.90 7.96 -14.70
C ALA A 68 -39.56 8.00 -16.10
N THR A 69 -38.79 7.79 -17.18
CA THR A 69 -39.33 7.81 -18.56
C THR A 69 -40.47 6.80 -18.79
N LYS A 70 -40.43 5.67 -18.10
CA LYS A 70 -41.47 4.62 -18.19
C LYS A 70 -42.65 4.84 -17.25
N TYR A 71 -42.56 5.81 -16.34
CA TYR A 71 -43.65 6.19 -15.45
C TYR A 71 -44.41 7.36 -16.05
N ASN A 72 -45.75 7.27 -16.10
CA ASN A 72 -46.64 8.31 -16.65
C ASN A 72 -46.20 8.86 -18.03
N ASN A 73 -45.68 8.00 -18.92
CA ASN A 73 -45.13 8.39 -20.22
C ASN A 73 -44.07 9.53 -20.16
N GLY A 74 -43.37 9.64 -19.03
CA GLY A 74 -42.37 10.66 -18.78
C GLY A 74 -42.90 12.05 -18.40
N ASN A 75 -44.21 12.22 -18.23
CA ASN A 75 -44.82 13.47 -17.80
C ASN A 75 -44.81 13.60 -16.26
N ASN A 76 -43.61 13.75 -15.70
CA ASN A 76 -43.39 13.70 -14.25
C ASN A 76 -42.79 15.01 -13.71
N VAL A 77 -42.86 15.14 -12.38
CA VAL A 77 -42.08 16.06 -11.57
C VAL A 77 -41.22 15.23 -10.64
N ILE A 78 -39.94 15.55 -10.55
CA ILE A 78 -38.99 14.91 -9.64
C ILE A 78 -38.59 15.94 -8.59
N LEU A 79 -38.81 15.62 -7.33
CA LEU A 79 -38.42 16.44 -6.18
C LEU A 79 -37.23 15.78 -5.49
N TYR A 80 -36.19 16.55 -5.22
CA TYR A 80 -35.05 16.13 -4.40
C TYR A 80 -34.97 17.03 -3.17
N ASN A 81 -34.87 16.44 -1.98
CA ASN A 81 -34.67 17.21 -0.74
C ASN A 81 -33.19 17.08 -0.31
N PRO A 82 -32.34 18.09 -0.60
CA PRO A 82 -30.94 18.09 -0.14
C PRO A 82 -30.79 18.30 1.37
N GLY A 83 -31.88 18.55 2.11
CA GLY A 83 -31.89 19.02 3.49
C GLY A 83 -32.67 20.33 3.61
N ASP A 84 -33.02 20.71 4.84
CA ASP A 84 -33.69 21.98 5.17
C ASP A 84 -35.10 22.18 4.57
N ASN A 85 -35.77 21.10 4.16
CA ASN A 85 -37.12 21.13 3.54
C ASN A 85 -37.20 21.96 2.24
N ASN A 86 -36.07 22.25 1.60
CA ASN A 86 -36.01 22.99 0.35
C ASN A 86 -35.94 22.02 -0.83
N PHE A 87 -37.08 21.64 -1.38
CA PHE A 87 -37.12 20.72 -2.52
C PHE A 87 -36.59 21.38 -3.79
N GLU A 88 -35.59 20.76 -4.40
CA GLU A 88 -35.21 21.03 -5.78
C GLU A 88 -36.23 20.35 -6.70
N VAL A 89 -36.93 21.16 -7.50
CA VAL A 89 -38.02 20.72 -8.38
C VAL A 89 -37.50 20.61 -9.80
N THR A 90 -37.62 19.43 -10.41
CA THR A 90 -37.34 19.22 -11.84
C THR A 90 -38.59 18.76 -12.56
N TYR A 91 -39.02 19.53 -13.54
CA TYR A 91 -40.06 19.13 -14.49
C TYR A 91 -39.46 18.25 -15.57
N GLY A 92 -39.88 16.98 -15.65
CA GLY A 92 -39.41 16.04 -16.65
C GLY A 92 -39.30 14.60 -16.15
N SER A 93 -38.82 13.73 -17.03
CA SER A 93 -38.71 12.28 -16.78
C SER A 93 -37.34 11.84 -16.26
N LYS A 94 -36.35 12.73 -16.23
CA LYS A 94 -34.99 12.41 -15.78
C LYS A 94 -34.45 13.52 -14.89
N TYR A 95 -33.76 13.11 -13.83
CA TYR A 95 -33.05 14.01 -12.94
C TYR A 95 -31.68 13.44 -12.60
N THR A 96 -30.69 14.31 -12.39
CA THR A 96 -29.33 13.89 -12.07
C THR A 96 -28.69 14.84 -11.08
N ILE A 97 -28.15 14.28 -10.00
CA ILE A 97 -27.38 15.03 -9.00
C ILE A 97 -25.98 14.45 -8.82
N LYS A 98 -25.08 15.29 -8.29
CA LYS A 98 -23.74 14.88 -7.89
C LYS A 98 -23.65 14.85 -6.36
N ALA A 99 -23.80 13.67 -5.78
CA ALA A 99 -23.54 13.40 -4.37
C ALA A 99 -22.07 13.66 -4.05
N LYS A 100 -21.80 14.63 -3.17
CA LYS A 100 -20.43 15.00 -2.74
C LYS A 100 -20.02 14.36 -1.42
N ALA A 101 -20.96 13.75 -0.71
CA ALA A 101 -20.74 13.11 0.58
C ALA A 101 -21.50 11.78 0.67
N ASN A 102 -21.05 10.90 1.56
CA ASN A 102 -21.82 9.71 1.93
C ASN A 102 -23.11 10.12 2.64
N GLY A 103 -24.17 9.34 2.46
CA GLY A 103 -25.48 9.62 3.04
C GLY A 103 -26.62 9.01 2.23
N ASN A 104 -27.84 9.25 2.69
CA ASN A 104 -29.07 8.90 1.99
C ASN A 104 -29.50 10.09 1.12
N TYR A 105 -29.97 9.77 -0.08
CA TYR A 105 -30.46 10.72 -1.08
C TYR A 105 -31.81 10.25 -1.55
N ASP A 106 -32.86 10.92 -1.10
CA ASP A 106 -34.25 10.53 -1.30
C ASP A 106 -34.94 11.48 -2.27
N PHE A 107 -35.79 10.90 -3.12
CA PHE A 107 -36.48 11.60 -4.20
C PHE A 107 -37.94 11.19 -4.22
N LEU A 108 -38.79 12.15 -4.59
CA LEU A 108 -40.19 11.91 -4.90
C LEU A 108 -40.39 12.05 -6.41
N VAL A 109 -41.09 11.08 -7.01
CA VAL A 109 -41.55 11.19 -8.39
C VAL A 109 -43.07 11.25 -8.40
N LEU A 110 -43.60 12.33 -8.97
CA LEU A 110 -45.02 12.63 -9.04
C LEU A 110 -45.45 12.80 -10.49
N ARG A 111 -46.72 12.61 -10.77
CA ARG A 111 -47.28 13.00 -12.06
C ARG A 111 -47.39 14.53 -12.13
N LYS A 112 -47.04 15.11 -13.28
CA LYS A 112 -46.97 16.58 -13.44
C LYS A 112 -48.31 17.27 -13.22
N ASP A 113 -49.41 16.63 -13.59
CA ASP A 113 -50.79 17.12 -13.44
C ASP A 113 -51.28 17.21 -11.99
N TYR A 114 -50.59 16.56 -11.05
CA TYR A 114 -50.92 16.56 -9.63
C TYR A 114 -49.95 17.38 -8.76
N TYR A 115 -48.94 18.01 -9.36
CA TYR A 115 -47.97 18.78 -8.60
C TYR A 115 -48.46 20.21 -8.33
N ASP A 116 -48.61 20.57 -7.04
CA ASP A 116 -48.84 21.94 -6.59
C ASP A 116 -47.55 22.51 -5.94
N PRO A 117 -46.94 23.58 -6.50
CA PRO A 117 -45.77 24.23 -5.90
C PRO A 117 -46.00 24.80 -4.49
N LYS A 118 -47.25 25.09 -4.13
CA LYS A 118 -47.61 25.60 -2.79
C LYS A 118 -47.75 24.49 -1.75
N ASP A 119 -47.93 23.25 -2.22
CA ASP A 119 -48.07 22.08 -1.36
C ASP A 119 -47.48 20.82 -2.03
N PRO A 120 -46.14 20.68 -2.01
CA PRO A 120 -45.45 19.60 -2.72
C PRO A 120 -45.74 18.20 -2.15
N ASN A 121 -46.40 18.10 -0.99
CA ASN A 121 -46.64 16.86 -0.27
C ASN A 121 -48.06 16.30 -0.42
N LEU A 122 -49.03 17.04 -0.95
CA LEU A 122 -50.47 16.71 -0.81
C LEU A 122 -51.27 16.55 -2.11
N GLY A 123 -50.61 16.46 -3.28
CA GLY A 123 -51.31 16.42 -4.57
C GLY A 123 -51.60 15.02 -5.13
N ASP A 124 -50.61 14.13 -5.21
CA ASP A 124 -50.74 12.87 -5.96
C ASP A 124 -50.95 11.66 -5.03
N PRO A 125 -52.03 10.87 -5.18
CA PRO A 125 -52.18 9.60 -4.44
C PRO A 125 -51.12 8.55 -4.83
N ASN A 126 -50.36 8.77 -5.92
CA ASN A 126 -49.36 7.84 -6.46
C ASN A 126 -47.93 8.37 -6.40
N ILE A 127 -47.54 9.05 -5.31
CA ILE A 127 -46.16 9.47 -5.08
C ILE A 127 -45.24 8.24 -5.02
N ILE A 128 -44.16 8.24 -5.81
CA ILE A 128 -43.15 7.19 -5.77
C ILE A 128 -41.94 7.68 -4.98
N TRP A 129 -41.60 6.93 -3.92
CA TRP A 129 -40.33 7.10 -3.21
C TRP A 129 -39.23 6.31 -3.91
N CYS A 130 -38.10 6.95 -4.11
CA CYS A 130 -36.91 6.31 -4.65
C CYS A 130 -35.66 7.03 -4.18
N GLY A 131 -34.52 6.35 -4.25
CA GLY A 131 -33.30 6.98 -3.78
C GLY A 131 -32.08 6.08 -3.81
N ALA A 132 -31.03 6.60 -3.18
CA ALA A 132 -29.72 5.99 -3.11
C ALA A 132 -29.09 6.18 -1.73
N THR A 133 -28.39 5.15 -1.25
CA THR A 133 -27.47 5.27 -0.12
C THR A 133 -26.05 5.25 -0.66
N ILE A 134 -25.34 6.37 -0.50
CA ILE A 134 -23.95 6.53 -0.90
C ILE A 134 -23.03 6.24 0.28
N SER A 135 -22.14 5.27 0.12
CA SER A 135 -21.22 4.78 1.16
C SER A 135 -19.77 4.66 0.68
N ASN A 136 -19.51 5.04 -0.58
CA ASN A 136 -18.26 4.78 -1.29
C ASN A 136 -17.43 6.05 -1.58
N ILE A 137 -17.81 7.20 -1.01
CA ILE A 137 -17.03 8.43 -1.12
C ILE A 137 -16.04 8.53 0.04
N ASP A 138 -14.77 8.74 -0.29
CA ASP A 138 -13.73 9.04 0.67
C ASP A 138 -12.80 10.12 0.14
N THR A 139 -12.79 11.24 0.84
CA THR A 139 -11.95 12.41 0.52
C THR A 139 -10.79 12.58 1.50
N SER A 140 -10.66 11.69 2.48
CA SER A 140 -9.59 11.74 3.47
C SER A 140 -8.30 11.24 2.84
N LYS A 141 -7.21 11.97 3.02
CA LYS A 141 -5.91 11.56 2.49
C LYS A 141 -5.19 10.66 3.51
N PRO A 142 -4.45 9.63 3.04
CA PRO A 142 -3.54 8.89 3.90
C PRO A 142 -2.50 9.80 4.57
N VAL A 143 -2.07 9.44 5.77
CA VAL A 143 -1.07 10.19 6.54
C VAL A 143 0.19 9.37 6.69
N LEU A 144 1.33 9.98 6.35
CA LEU A 144 2.67 9.41 6.53
C LEU A 144 3.36 10.05 7.75
N LYS A 145 3.77 9.24 8.72
CA LYS A 145 4.48 9.69 9.94
C LYS A 145 5.86 9.05 10.03
N PHE A 146 6.87 9.85 10.34
CA PHE A 146 8.17 9.34 10.75
C PHE A 146 8.00 8.63 12.10
N VAL A 147 8.55 7.42 12.25
CA VAL A 147 8.58 6.73 13.52
C VAL A 147 9.98 6.84 14.12
N LYS A 148 10.96 6.23 13.45
CA LYS A 148 12.36 6.24 13.89
C LYS A 148 13.31 5.82 12.78
N THR A 149 14.59 6.05 13.00
CA THR A 149 15.68 5.32 12.34
C THR A 149 16.36 4.42 13.36
N TYR A 150 16.75 3.21 12.97
CA TYR A 150 17.47 2.29 13.86
C TYR A 150 18.38 1.35 13.05
N VAL A 151 19.35 0.72 13.72
CA VAL A 151 20.09 -0.41 13.16
C VAL A 151 19.45 -1.70 13.67
N ASP A 152 19.20 -2.64 12.78
CA ASP A 152 18.83 -4.00 13.18
C ASP A 152 20.06 -4.74 13.74
N ASP A 153 19.94 -5.29 14.95
CA ASP A 153 21.08 -5.85 15.69
C ASP A 153 21.71 -7.08 15.01
N TRP A 154 20.90 -7.86 14.27
CA TRP A 154 21.37 -9.08 13.61
C TRP A 154 21.96 -8.82 12.24
N SER A 155 21.24 -8.06 11.41
CA SER A 155 21.63 -7.77 10.05
C SER A 155 22.54 -6.55 9.94
N THR A 156 22.68 -5.77 11.01
CA THR A 156 23.41 -4.50 11.06
C THR A 156 22.91 -3.45 10.06
N THR A 157 21.61 -3.52 9.72
CA THR A 157 20.97 -2.68 8.68
C THR A 157 20.36 -1.46 9.28
N GLN A 158 20.73 -0.30 8.74
CA GLN A 158 19.99 0.90 9.08
C GLN A 158 18.66 0.93 8.34
N PHE A 159 17.59 1.08 9.09
CA PHE A 159 16.23 1.20 8.59
C PHE A 159 15.65 2.57 8.91
N LEU A 160 14.88 3.09 7.97
CA LEU A 160 13.90 4.15 8.20
C LEU A 160 12.53 3.48 8.40
N LYS A 161 11.95 3.66 9.60
CA LYS A 161 10.60 3.22 9.91
C LYS A 161 9.62 4.38 9.80
N ILE A 162 8.61 4.21 8.96
CA ILE A 162 7.49 5.15 8.81
C ILE A 162 6.20 4.43 9.14
N ARG A 163 5.17 5.17 9.56
CA ARG A 163 3.81 4.66 9.76
C ARG A 163 2.88 5.31 8.76
N VAL A 164 1.98 4.51 8.19
CA VAL A 164 0.95 4.98 7.26
C VAL A 164 -0.41 4.71 7.88
N THR A 165 -1.26 5.73 7.94
CA THR A 165 -2.60 5.63 8.51
C THR A 165 -3.60 6.28 7.58
N ASP A 166 -4.79 5.72 7.49
CA ASP A 166 -5.94 6.35 6.83
C ASP A 166 -7.19 6.00 7.64
N ASN A 167 -8.21 6.87 7.60
CA ASN A 167 -9.45 6.62 8.34
C ASN A 167 -10.31 5.55 7.67
N ASN A 168 -10.12 5.30 6.37
CA ASN A 168 -10.93 4.40 5.57
C ASN A 168 -10.16 3.22 5.02
N SER A 169 -9.07 3.44 4.30
CA SER A 169 -8.30 2.32 3.74
C SER A 169 -6.99 2.80 3.15
N ILE A 170 -6.03 1.89 2.99
CA ILE A 170 -4.79 2.14 2.27
C ILE A 170 -4.68 1.06 1.19
N ASP A 171 -4.40 1.44 -0.04
CA ASP A 171 -4.15 0.51 -1.14
C ASP A 171 -2.67 0.11 -1.15
N ARG A 172 -1.78 1.11 -1.23
CA ARG A 172 -0.33 0.86 -1.39
C ARG A 172 0.52 2.07 -1.07
N VAL A 173 1.80 1.83 -0.85
CA VAL A 173 2.80 2.88 -0.69
C VAL A 173 3.94 2.69 -1.67
N LYS A 174 4.21 3.71 -2.49
CA LYS A 174 5.39 3.78 -3.34
C LYS A 174 6.60 4.16 -2.49
N LEU A 175 7.64 3.34 -2.55
CA LEU A 175 8.90 3.50 -1.84
C LEU A 175 9.86 4.43 -2.62
N PRO A 176 10.94 4.92 -1.98
CA PRO A 176 11.91 5.82 -2.61
C PRO A 176 12.63 5.24 -3.85
N ASP A 177 12.71 3.91 -3.97
CA ASP A 177 13.28 3.23 -5.15
C ASP A 177 12.26 3.04 -6.28
N GLY A 178 11.02 3.51 -6.09
CA GLY A 178 9.92 3.42 -7.04
C GLY A 178 9.10 2.13 -6.94
N SER A 179 9.52 1.15 -6.14
CA SER A 179 8.75 -0.07 -5.89
C SER A 179 7.51 0.23 -5.03
N TYR A 180 6.56 -0.71 -5.00
CA TYR A 180 5.36 -0.60 -4.17
C TYR A 180 5.41 -1.60 -3.02
N ASN A 181 5.12 -1.13 -1.82
CA ASN A 181 4.72 -1.98 -0.72
C ASN A 181 3.19 -2.05 -0.70
N SER A 182 2.65 -3.24 -1.00
CA SER A 182 1.22 -3.55 -0.94
C SER A 182 0.87 -4.46 0.25
N ASN A 183 1.83 -4.74 1.14
CA ASN A 183 1.62 -5.55 2.36
C ASN A 183 1.13 -4.66 3.52
N ILE A 184 0.30 -3.68 3.21
CA ILE A 184 -0.33 -2.82 4.20
C ILE A 184 -1.66 -3.49 4.53
N ARG A 185 -1.87 -3.83 5.79
CA ARG A 185 -3.13 -4.44 6.20
C ARG A 185 -4.20 -3.35 6.14
N GLU A 186 -5.24 -3.62 5.35
CA GLU A 186 -6.36 -2.71 5.12
C GLU A 186 -7.04 -2.36 6.46
N ILE A 187 -7.26 -1.07 6.72
CA ILE A 187 -7.95 -0.61 7.94
C ILE A 187 -9.26 0.06 7.54
N LYS A 188 -10.37 -0.70 7.55
CA LYS A 188 -11.62 -0.27 8.18
C LYS A 188 -12.46 -1.46 8.65
N GLY A 189 -13.03 -1.32 9.84
CA GLY A 189 -14.11 -2.17 10.36
C GLY A 189 -13.68 -3.46 11.04
N SER A 190 -12.39 -3.78 11.12
CA SER A 190 -11.99 -4.89 11.99
C SER A 190 -12.05 -4.41 13.44
N GLU A 191 -12.86 -5.09 14.27
CA GLU A 191 -12.66 -5.17 15.73
C GLU A 191 -11.19 -5.52 16.08
N TYR A 192 -10.44 -5.98 15.08
CA TYR A 192 -9.03 -6.30 15.01
C TYR A 192 -8.07 -5.12 14.66
N SER A 193 -8.52 -3.87 14.73
CA SER A 193 -7.65 -2.69 14.47
C SER A 193 -6.69 -2.40 15.63
N GLN A 194 -6.89 -3.03 16.79
CA GLN A 194 -5.98 -2.97 17.92
C GLN A 194 -4.77 -3.89 17.66
N GLY A 195 -3.62 -3.32 17.32
CA GLY A 195 -2.33 -4.04 17.27
C GLY A 195 -1.71 -4.27 15.88
N ILE A 196 -2.34 -3.82 14.80
CA ILE A 196 -1.73 -3.88 13.46
C ILE A 196 -0.80 -2.68 13.28
N ASP A 197 0.52 -2.91 13.32
CA ASP A 197 1.51 -1.89 12.99
C ASP A 197 1.60 -1.74 11.47
N ASN A 198 0.85 -0.77 10.91
CA ASN A 198 0.98 -0.33 9.51
C ASN A 198 2.26 0.49 9.30
N SER A 199 3.37 -0.07 9.74
CA SER A 199 4.69 0.49 9.54
C SER A 199 5.37 -0.12 8.33
N ILE A 200 6.18 0.70 7.68
CA ILE A 200 7.02 0.32 6.56
C ILE A 200 8.44 0.61 6.98
N GLU A 201 9.30 -0.39 6.80
CA GLU A 201 10.73 -0.32 7.07
C GLU A 201 11.47 -0.34 5.74
N VAL A 202 12.31 0.67 5.51
CA VAL A 202 13.11 0.79 4.29
C VAL A 202 14.59 0.84 4.67
N GLU A 203 15.40 0.01 4.02
CA GLU A 203 16.86 0.04 4.18
C GLU A 203 17.41 1.41 3.72
N VAL A 204 18.22 2.05 4.55
CA VAL A 204 18.88 3.33 4.22
C VAL A 204 20.39 3.20 4.41
N TYR A 205 21.16 3.70 3.43
CA TYR A 205 22.63 3.56 3.41
C TYR A 205 23.35 4.89 3.16
N LYS A 206 22.61 5.95 2.90
CA LYS A 206 23.15 7.28 2.57
C LYS A 206 22.30 8.36 3.18
N ASN A 207 22.94 9.46 3.55
CA ASN A 207 22.22 10.68 3.87
C ASN A 207 21.48 11.16 2.63
N GLY A 208 20.33 11.77 2.85
CA GLY A 208 19.54 12.33 1.78
C GLY A 208 18.05 12.29 2.04
N LYS A 209 17.32 12.58 0.97
CA LYS A 209 15.87 12.67 0.94
C LYS A 209 15.28 11.34 0.47
N TYR A 210 14.32 10.83 1.23
CA TYR A 210 13.59 9.60 0.95
C TYR A 210 12.10 9.95 0.80
N THR A 211 11.61 9.88 -0.44
CA THR A 211 10.25 10.29 -0.82
C THR A 211 9.33 9.09 -0.90
N PHE A 212 8.18 9.17 -0.24
CA PHE A 212 7.15 8.15 -0.22
C PHE A 212 5.85 8.71 -0.80
N VAL A 213 5.06 7.86 -1.43
CA VAL A 213 3.70 8.19 -1.90
C VAL A 213 2.73 7.14 -1.38
N ALA A 214 1.84 7.54 -0.46
CA ALA A 214 0.73 6.70 -0.01
C ALA A 214 -0.50 6.94 -0.90
N GLU A 215 -1.18 5.88 -1.29
CA GLU A 215 -2.42 5.88 -2.09
C GLU A 215 -3.46 5.00 -1.39
N ASP A 216 -4.70 5.49 -1.26
CA ASP A 216 -5.85 4.70 -0.80
C ASP A 216 -6.67 4.12 -1.96
N TYR A 217 -7.71 3.36 -1.64
CA TYR A 217 -8.60 2.77 -2.65
C TYR A 217 -9.53 3.78 -3.34
N ALA A 218 -9.71 4.97 -2.76
CA ALA A 218 -10.50 6.06 -3.34
C ALA A 218 -9.69 6.92 -4.34
N GLY A 219 -8.37 6.73 -4.37
CA GLY A 219 -7.42 7.47 -5.20
C GLY A 219 -6.84 8.71 -4.54
N ASN A 220 -7.04 8.93 -3.24
CA ASN A 220 -6.36 9.99 -2.51
C ASN A 220 -4.87 9.66 -2.35
N LYS A 221 -4.04 10.71 -2.40
CA LYS A 221 -2.58 10.59 -2.38
C LYS A 221 -1.95 11.55 -1.41
N THR A 222 -0.92 11.05 -0.72
CA THR A 222 -0.01 11.86 0.10
C THR A 222 1.42 11.57 -0.29
N VAL A 223 2.14 12.63 -0.64
CA VAL A 223 3.58 12.59 -0.91
C VAL A 223 4.30 13.16 0.30
N LYS A 224 5.26 12.42 0.87
CA LYS A 224 6.07 12.92 1.98
C LYS A 224 7.53 12.53 1.83
N THR A 225 8.41 13.49 2.13
CA THR A 225 9.85 13.30 2.10
C THR A 225 10.42 13.32 3.51
N PHE A 226 11.19 12.30 3.86
CA PHE A 226 11.95 12.24 5.11
C PHE A 226 13.44 12.44 4.81
N THR A 227 14.14 13.24 5.63
CA THR A 227 15.57 13.50 5.46
C THR A 227 16.37 12.71 6.48
N ILE A 228 17.29 11.88 6.00
CA ILE A 228 18.25 11.16 6.83
C ILE A 228 19.59 11.90 6.80
N LYS A 229 20.16 12.19 7.98
CA LYS A 229 21.41 12.97 8.14
C LYS A 229 22.53 12.23 8.86
N ASN A 230 22.25 11.03 9.39
CA ASN A 230 23.15 10.28 10.28
C ASN A 230 23.56 8.91 9.72
N CYS A 231 23.52 8.71 8.40
CA CYS A 231 24.20 7.60 7.73
C CYS A 231 25.69 7.95 7.57
N ASN A 232 26.58 7.07 8.03
CA ASN A 232 28.02 7.19 7.83
C ASN A 232 28.50 6.12 6.86
N PRO A 233 28.45 6.34 5.53
CA PRO A 233 28.80 5.30 4.59
C PRO A 233 30.26 4.87 4.77
N VAL A 234 30.48 3.57 4.95
CA VAL A 234 31.83 3.00 4.98
C VAL A 234 32.38 2.86 3.56
N PRO A 235 33.67 3.14 3.30
CA PRO A 235 34.28 2.89 2.00
C PRO A 235 34.06 1.43 1.59
N LEU A 236 33.55 1.19 0.38
CA LEU A 236 33.41 -0.14 -0.19
C LEU A 236 33.74 -0.07 -1.67
N LYS A 237 34.60 -0.97 -2.13
CA LYS A 237 34.90 -1.20 -3.54
C LYS A 237 34.79 -2.69 -3.80
N ILE A 238 34.10 -3.07 -4.87
CA ILE A 238 34.05 -4.45 -5.35
C ILE A 238 34.83 -4.51 -6.65
N ASP A 239 35.68 -5.51 -6.80
CA ASP A 239 36.41 -5.74 -8.06
C ASP A 239 35.47 -6.27 -9.14
N LYS A 240 35.92 -6.28 -10.41
CA LYS A 240 35.13 -6.79 -11.54
C LYS A 240 34.68 -8.24 -11.28
N VAL A 241 33.37 -8.47 -11.34
CA VAL A 241 32.78 -9.81 -11.17
C VAL A 241 32.38 -10.37 -12.53
N THR A 242 32.95 -11.52 -12.89
CA THR A 242 32.65 -12.22 -14.15
C THR A 242 31.98 -13.57 -13.88
N VAL A 243 31.39 -14.17 -14.92
CA VAL A 243 30.86 -15.55 -14.86
C VAL A 243 31.90 -16.61 -14.45
N ASN A 244 33.20 -16.30 -14.57
CA ASN A 244 34.30 -17.20 -14.23
C ASN A 244 35.00 -16.84 -12.90
N SER A 245 34.52 -15.80 -12.20
CA SER A 245 35.07 -15.44 -10.89
C SER A 245 34.93 -16.62 -9.94
N LYS A 246 36.04 -16.99 -9.28
CA LYS A 246 36.06 -17.98 -8.17
C LYS A 246 35.83 -17.33 -6.81
N TYR A 247 36.05 -16.02 -6.74
CA TYR A 247 35.89 -15.22 -5.55
C TYR A 247 35.20 -13.90 -5.87
N ILE A 248 34.50 -13.35 -4.89
CA ILE A 248 34.15 -11.93 -4.86
C ILE A 248 35.21 -11.25 -4.00
N THR A 249 35.90 -10.27 -4.57
CA THR A 249 36.99 -9.54 -3.89
C THR A 249 36.73 -8.03 -3.93
N GLY A 250 37.43 -7.33 -3.06
CA GLY A 250 37.38 -5.89 -3.03
C GLY A 250 38.08 -5.31 -1.81
N LYS A 251 37.79 -4.05 -1.53
CA LYS A 251 38.40 -3.30 -0.42
C LYS A 251 37.36 -2.52 0.37
N THR A 252 37.53 -2.45 1.68
CA THR A 252 36.71 -1.71 2.64
C THR A 252 37.58 -1.25 3.83
N LEU A 253 36.99 -0.95 4.98
CA LEU A 253 37.72 -0.69 6.22
C LEU A 253 38.42 -1.95 6.76
N PRO A 254 39.60 -1.80 7.41
CA PRO A 254 40.28 -2.89 8.09
C PRO A 254 39.40 -3.63 9.10
N ASN A 255 39.39 -4.97 9.04
CA ASN A 255 38.65 -5.84 9.96
C ASN A 255 37.11 -5.66 9.93
N ALA A 256 36.55 -4.98 8.93
CA ALA A 256 35.11 -4.85 8.80
C ALA A 256 34.45 -6.21 8.50
N ASP A 257 33.21 -6.36 8.94
CA ASP A 257 32.42 -7.57 8.68
C ASP A 257 31.56 -7.35 7.44
N LEU A 258 31.47 -8.38 6.59
CA LEU A 258 30.81 -8.33 5.29
C LEU A 258 29.85 -9.50 5.10
N ILE A 259 28.81 -9.21 4.32
CA ILE A 259 27.87 -10.18 3.77
C ILE A 259 27.92 -10.08 2.26
N VAL A 260 27.97 -11.22 1.58
CA VAL A 260 27.94 -11.29 0.11
C VAL A 260 26.82 -12.21 -0.33
N LYS A 261 25.96 -11.72 -1.22
CA LYS A 261 24.86 -12.51 -1.79
C LYS A 261 24.62 -12.21 -3.26
N THR A 262 24.04 -13.15 -3.99
CA THR A 262 23.53 -12.89 -5.34
C THR A 262 22.05 -12.50 -5.29
N SER A 263 21.59 -11.74 -6.29
CA SER A 263 20.19 -11.30 -6.40
C SER A 263 19.20 -12.46 -6.56
N ASP A 264 19.65 -13.61 -7.05
CA ASP A 264 18.85 -14.84 -7.17
C ASP A 264 19.01 -15.78 -5.97
N LEU A 265 19.71 -15.34 -4.91
CA LEU A 265 19.99 -16.07 -3.68
C LEU A 265 20.69 -17.43 -3.87
N SER A 266 21.19 -17.72 -5.08
CA SER A 266 21.94 -18.95 -5.34
C SER A 266 23.28 -19.02 -4.60
N TYR A 267 23.75 -17.86 -4.12
CA TYR A 267 24.91 -17.70 -3.26
C TYR A 267 24.61 -16.72 -2.12
N TYR A 268 24.97 -17.13 -0.91
CA TYR A 268 24.92 -16.33 0.31
C TYR A 268 26.08 -16.75 1.21
N VAL A 269 26.80 -15.78 1.74
CA VAL A 269 27.79 -15.99 2.79
C VAL A 269 27.78 -14.77 3.70
N ASP A 270 27.74 -15.03 4.99
CA ASP A 270 27.93 -14.06 6.05
C ASP A 270 29.30 -14.28 6.71
N ASN A 271 29.64 -13.45 7.71
CA ASN A 271 30.85 -13.60 8.51
C ASN A 271 32.18 -13.48 7.71
N ILE A 272 32.17 -12.82 6.55
CA ILE A 272 33.42 -12.47 5.87
C ILE A 272 34.05 -11.31 6.63
N LYS A 273 35.33 -11.43 6.97
CA LYS A 273 36.09 -10.34 7.58
C LYS A 273 37.12 -9.81 6.59
N ALA A 274 37.16 -8.49 6.41
CA ALA A 274 38.25 -7.83 5.71
C ALA A 274 39.55 -7.97 6.53
N ASP A 275 40.69 -8.08 5.87
CA ASP A 275 41.99 -8.16 6.54
C ASP A 275 42.38 -6.83 7.21
N LYS A 276 43.57 -6.80 7.83
CA LYS A 276 44.13 -5.60 8.47
C LYS A 276 44.36 -4.43 7.51
N LYS A 277 44.35 -4.66 6.20
CA LYS A 277 44.49 -3.65 5.13
C LYS A 277 43.15 -3.35 4.43
N GLY A 278 42.06 -3.98 4.87
CA GLY A 278 40.72 -3.79 4.34
C GLY A 278 40.37 -4.65 3.12
N TYR A 279 41.23 -5.57 2.70
CA TYR A 279 40.91 -6.47 1.58
C TYR A 279 40.01 -7.61 2.05
N PHE A 280 39.00 -7.95 1.26
CA PHE A 280 38.12 -9.09 1.53
C PHE A 280 38.08 -10.05 0.34
N LYS A 281 37.77 -11.31 0.64
CA LYS A 281 37.69 -12.39 -0.36
C LYS A 281 36.63 -13.41 0.06
N ALA A 282 35.56 -13.50 -0.71
CA ALA A 282 34.46 -14.43 -0.52
C ALA A 282 34.54 -15.57 -1.53
N LYS A 283 34.67 -16.83 -1.09
CA LYS A 283 34.76 -17.99 -1.98
C LYS A 283 33.39 -18.34 -2.57
N LEU A 284 33.30 -18.40 -3.89
CA LEU A 284 32.09 -18.85 -4.58
C LEU A 284 32.06 -20.38 -4.60
N ASN A 285 30.93 -20.97 -4.22
CA ASN A 285 30.70 -22.42 -4.28
C ASN A 285 30.01 -22.86 -5.58
N LYS A 286 29.55 -21.90 -6.39
CA LYS A 286 28.84 -22.13 -7.65
C LYS A 286 29.27 -21.10 -8.69
N LYS A 287 29.14 -21.47 -9.97
CA LYS A 287 29.38 -20.57 -11.09
C LYS A 287 28.30 -19.47 -11.15
N LEU A 288 28.70 -18.24 -11.39
CA LEU A 288 27.78 -17.10 -11.48
C LEU A 288 27.05 -17.08 -12.82
N LYS A 289 25.78 -16.69 -12.79
CA LYS A 289 24.96 -16.50 -13.99
C LYS A 289 25.15 -15.09 -14.55
N LEU A 290 25.24 -14.99 -15.88
CA LEU A 290 25.38 -13.71 -16.58
C LEU A 290 24.19 -12.78 -16.25
N ASN A 291 24.46 -11.47 -16.17
CA ASN A 291 23.48 -10.41 -15.89
C ASN A 291 22.82 -10.46 -14.51
N LYS A 292 23.17 -11.41 -13.64
CA LYS A 292 22.76 -11.38 -12.23
C LYS A 292 23.55 -10.31 -11.47
N VAL A 293 23.04 -9.90 -10.32
CA VAL A 293 23.67 -8.88 -9.48
C VAL A 293 24.28 -9.56 -8.25
N VAL A 294 25.52 -9.21 -7.94
CA VAL A 294 26.14 -9.49 -6.64
C VAL A 294 25.95 -8.27 -5.76
N VAL A 295 25.46 -8.51 -4.55
CA VAL A 295 25.28 -7.50 -3.51
C VAL A 295 26.32 -7.77 -2.43
N VAL A 296 27.21 -6.80 -2.22
CA VAL A 296 28.16 -6.82 -1.10
C VAL A 296 27.72 -5.76 -0.10
N ARG A 297 27.72 -6.16 1.16
CA ARG A 297 27.37 -5.30 2.26
C ARG A 297 28.46 -5.32 3.30
N VAL A 298 28.75 -4.17 3.87
CA VAL A 298 29.78 -4.02 4.90
C VAL A 298 29.27 -3.21 6.08
N VAL A 299 29.70 -3.60 7.27
CA VAL A 299 29.47 -2.88 8.52
C VAL A 299 30.77 -2.73 9.31
N ASP A 300 30.98 -1.54 9.87
CA ASP A 300 32.06 -1.28 10.82
C ASP A 300 31.67 -1.82 12.21
N SER A 301 32.09 -3.05 12.51
CA SER A 301 31.80 -3.70 13.79
C SER A 301 32.49 -3.09 14.99
N LYS A 302 33.47 -2.19 14.79
CA LYS A 302 34.12 -1.44 15.88
C LYS A 302 33.35 -0.17 16.25
N LYS A 303 32.49 0.33 15.36
CA LYS A 303 31.69 1.55 15.56
C LYS A 303 30.19 1.25 15.63
N LYS A 304 29.79 0.16 16.31
CA LYS A 304 28.37 -0.23 16.46
C LYS A 304 27.44 0.92 16.89
N SER A 305 27.95 1.93 17.61
CA SER A 305 27.20 3.12 18.05
C SER A 305 26.99 4.21 16.97
N LYS A 306 27.70 4.16 15.84
CA LYS A 306 27.56 5.11 14.73
C LYS A 306 27.20 4.32 13.47
N TYR A 307 25.96 4.45 12.99
CA TYR A 307 25.35 3.85 11.79
C TYR A 307 26.27 3.78 10.54
N SER A 308 27.29 2.91 10.58
CA SER A 308 28.37 2.90 9.61
C SER A 308 28.29 1.64 8.77
N SER A 309 27.52 1.72 7.70
CA SER A 309 27.32 0.61 6.76
C SER A 309 27.35 1.09 5.32
N ASN A 310 27.58 0.17 4.38
CA ASN A 310 27.45 0.46 2.96
C ASN A 310 27.01 -0.80 2.21
N LYS A 311 26.36 -0.61 1.07
CA LYS A 311 25.87 -1.67 0.18
C LYS A 311 26.21 -1.29 -1.25
N LEU A 312 26.92 -2.18 -1.94
CA LEU A 312 27.19 -2.04 -3.36
C LEU A 312 26.65 -3.22 -4.15
N GLN A 313 26.19 -2.91 -5.35
CA GLN A 313 25.66 -3.87 -6.30
C GLN A 313 26.52 -3.85 -7.55
N VAL A 314 26.99 -5.02 -7.98
CA VAL A 314 27.77 -5.16 -9.21
C VAL A 314 27.14 -6.22 -10.10
N LYS A 315 26.98 -5.89 -11.39
CA LYS A 315 26.43 -6.83 -12.38
C LYS A 315 27.51 -7.84 -12.78
N VAL A 316 27.14 -9.11 -12.86
CA VAL A 316 27.99 -10.18 -13.38
C VAL A 316 28.09 -10.02 -14.89
N VAL A 317 29.31 -9.81 -15.38
CA VAL A 317 29.60 -9.58 -16.81
C VAL A 317 30.30 -10.79 -17.45
N LYS A 318 30.38 -10.77 -18.79
CA LYS A 318 31.28 -11.67 -19.53
C LYS A 318 32.74 -11.34 -19.19
N LYS A 319 33.64 -12.28 -19.47
CA LYS A 319 35.08 -12.14 -19.22
C LYS A 319 35.60 -10.83 -19.79
#